data_AF-A0A358S7R7-F1
#
_entry.id   AF-A0A358S7R7-F1
#
_cell.length_a   1.000
_cell.length_b   1.000
_cell.length_c   1.000
_cell.angle_alpha   90.00
_cell.angle_beta   90.00
_cell.angle_gamma   90.00
#
_symmetry.space_group_name_H-M   'P 1'
#
loop_
_entity.id
_entity.type
_entity.pdbx_description
1 polymer ?
#
loop_
_entity_poly.entity_id
_entity_poly.type
_entity_poly.pdbx_seq_one_letter_code
_entity_poly.pdbx_strand_id
1 'polypeptide(L)'
;MGKQVKIGIYLMIFAAVAFWVLNQLPFWKNVTIEVPAQVYKENVNIKETYVKIEGRKSRYLFQKEDRFEGELEIPALGITMESESRIYSSVFHKNIYTVQSTSFNPEMRTEWIFVLADETMEEFSFVGQDGTFVASSKEIYDAFSPHVNFHGGGMGFENLEKLTFFK
;
A
#
# COMPACT_ATOMS: atom_id res chain seq x y z
N MET A 1 29.62 45.03 -4.75
CA MET A 1 28.40 44.34 -4.23
C MET A 1 28.37 44.49 -2.72
N GLY A 2 27.30 45.07 -2.15
CA GLY A 2 27.20 45.34 -0.72
C GLY A 2 27.22 44.07 0.13
N LYS A 3 27.74 44.14 1.37
CA LYS A 3 27.83 43.01 2.31
C LYS A 3 26.47 42.33 2.52
N GLN A 4 25.39 43.10 2.55
CA GLN A 4 24.00 42.62 2.65
C GLN A 4 23.58 41.78 1.44
N VAL A 5 23.97 42.16 0.23
CA VAL A 5 23.65 41.41 -1.00
C VAL A 5 24.37 40.05 -1.01
N LYS A 6 25.63 40.01 -0.56
CA LYS A 6 26.38 38.74 -0.42
C LYS A 6 25.70 37.79 0.58
N ILE A 7 25.29 38.31 1.74
CA ILE A 7 24.58 37.52 2.75
C ILE A 7 23.26 36.97 2.19
N GLY A 8 22.50 37.79 1.45
CA GLY A 8 21.26 37.35 0.81
C GLY A 8 21.48 36.20 -0.18
N ILE A 9 22.54 36.26 -1.00
CA ILE A 9 22.89 35.17 -1.93
C ILE A 9 23.26 33.89 -1.18
N TYR A 10 24.07 33.99 -0.11
CA TYR A 10 24.42 32.81 0.68
C TYR A 10 23.20 32.16 1.34
N LEU A 11 22.27 32.96 1.86
CA LEU A 11 21.01 32.45 2.42
C LEU A 11 20.15 31.76 1.36
N MET A 12 20.07 32.33 0.15
CA MET A 12 19.31 31.74 -0.95
C MET A 12 19.90 30.38 -1.37
N ILE A 13 21.22 30.29 -1.52
CA ILE A 13 21.91 29.03 -1.84
C ILE A 13 21.68 28.00 -0.73
N PHE A 14 21.83 28.40 0.53
CA PHE A 14 21.60 27.52 1.67
C PHE A 14 20.16 26.99 1.70
N ALA A 15 19.17 27.86 1.48
CA ALA A 15 17.76 27.47 1.41
C ALA A 15 17.49 26.49 0.26
N ALA A 16 18.09 26.72 -0.91
CA ALA A 16 17.96 25.82 -2.06
C ALA A 16 18.54 24.43 -1.77
N VAL A 17 19.71 24.36 -1.13
CA VAL A 17 20.34 23.09 -0.73
C VAL A 17 19.51 22.38 0.35
N ALA A 18 19.05 23.10 1.37
CA ALA A 18 18.21 22.54 2.42
C ALA A 18 16.89 21.98 1.86
N PHE A 19 16.25 22.72 0.95
CA PHE A 19 15.05 22.26 0.25
C PHE A 19 15.32 21.02 -0.58
N TRP A 20 16.44 20.98 -1.33
CA TRP A 20 16.82 19.81 -2.12
C TRP A 20 17.04 18.57 -1.26
N VAL A 21 17.69 18.71 -0.10
CA VAL A 21 17.89 17.60 0.85
C VAL A 21 16.57 17.13 1.45
N LEU A 22 15.72 18.04 1.92
CA LEU A 22 14.40 17.71 2.48
C LEU A 22 13.46 17.08 1.47
N ASN A 23 13.63 17.39 0.18
CA ASN A 23 12.87 16.78 -0.91
C ASN A 23 13.27 15.33 -1.18
N GLN A 24 14.46 14.89 -0.78
CA GLN A 24 14.98 13.53 -1.04
C GLN A 24 14.93 12.62 0.18
N LEU A 25 14.82 13.16 1.40
CA LEU A 25 14.86 12.36 2.61
C LEU A 25 13.44 11.89 3.04
N PRO A 26 13.19 10.57 3.08
CA PRO A 26 11.96 10.05 3.68
C PRO A 26 12.00 10.16 5.21
N PHE A 27 10.87 10.56 5.80
CA PHE A 27 10.64 10.41 7.23
C PHE A 27 9.99 9.05 7.47
N TRP A 28 10.64 8.21 8.27
CA TRP A 28 10.13 6.88 8.58
C TRP A 28 9.32 6.89 9.86
N LYS A 29 8.15 6.25 9.83
CA LYS A 29 7.30 6.01 11.00
C LYS A 29 7.09 4.51 11.13
N ASN A 30 7.33 3.98 12.32
CA ASN A 30 7.01 2.58 12.61
C ASN A 30 5.49 2.39 12.58
N VAL A 31 5.06 1.25 12.06
CA VAL A 31 3.66 0.82 11.98
C VAL A 31 3.60 -0.57 12.59
N THR A 32 2.73 -0.73 13.57
CA THR A 32 2.39 -2.03 14.17
C THR A 32 0.89 -2.00 14.39
N ILE A 33 0.15 -2.66 13.50
CA ILE A 33 -1.32 -2.69 13.54
C ILE A 33 -1.82 -4.11 13.32
N GLU A 34 -2.96 -4.42 13.93
CA GLU A 34 -3.71 -5.64 13.69
C GLU A 34 -5.07 -5.21 13.15
N VAL A 35 -5.39 -5.67 11.95
CA VAL A 35 -6.61 -5.28 11.25
C VAL A 35 -7.50 -6.51 11.08
N PRO A 36 -8.77 -6.47 11.55
CA PRO A 36 -9.71 -7.57 11.34
C PRO A 36 -9.86 -7.89 9.85
N ALA A 37 -9.88 -9.19 9.53
CA ALA A 37 -9.92 -9.66 8.16
C ALA A 37 -10.79 -10.90 8.00
N GLN A 38 -11.23 -11.15 6.78
CA GLN A 38 -11.97 -12.35 6.43
C GLN A 38 -11.26 -13.06 5.28
N VAL A 39 -11.20 -14.39 5.39
CA VAL A 39 -10.69 -15.27 4.33
C VAL A 39 -11.88 -15.74 3.51
N TYR A 40 -11.83 -15.51 2.21
CA TYR A 40 -12.87 -15.93 1.28
C TYR A 40 -12.32 -17.00 0.34
N LYS A 41 -13.16 -17.96 0.01
CA LYS A 41 -12.90 -18.93 -1.05
C LYS A 41 -14.13 -19.00 -1.94
N GLU A 42 -13.96 -18.84 -3.24
CA GLU A 42 -15.09 -18.80 -4.19
C GLU A 42 -16.15 -17.76 -3.77
N ASN A 43 -15.71 -16.59 -3.29
CA ASN A 43 -16.55 -15.49 -2.76
C ASN A 43 -17.39 -15.82 -1.51
N VAL A 44 -17.14 -16.96 -0.86
CA VAL A 44 -17.77 -17.33 0.41
C VAL A 44 -16.77 -17.11 1.53
N ASN A 45 -17.18 -16.37 2.58
CA ASN A 45 -16.38 -16.27 3.80
C ASN A 45 -16.29 -17.65 4.46
N ILE A 46 -15.07 -18.15 4.59
CA ILE A 46 -14.79 -19.45 5.21
C ILE A 46 -14.17 -19.32 6.60
N LYS A 47 -13.62 -18.15 6.95
CA LYS A 47 -12.89 -17.94 8.21
C LYS A 47 -12.71 -16.46 8.54
N GLU A 48 -12.95 -16.09 9.78
CA GLU A 48 -12.54 -14.81 10.35
C GLU A 48 -11.10 -14.87 10.85
N THR A 49 -10.35 -13.77 10.68
CA THR A 49 -8.96 -13.65 11.09
C THR A 49 -8.60 -12.18 11.33
N TYR A 50 -7.31 -11.90 11.45
CA TYR A 50 -6.75 -10.57 11.38
C TYR A 50 -5.50 -10.62 10.51
N VAL A 51 -5.10 -9.48 9.98
CA VAL A 51 -3.78 -9.30 9.38
C VAL A 51 -2.97 -8.44 10.31
N LYS A 52 -1.80 -8.94 10.72
CA LYS A 52 -0.83 -8.17 11.47
C LYS A 52 0.14 -7.53 10.49
N ILE A 53 0.35 -6.23 10.63
CA ILE A 53 1.23 -5.41 9.79
C ILE A 53 2.26 -4.78 10.71
N GLU A 54 3.52 -5.16 10.55
CA GLU A 54 4.62 -4.69 11.40
C GLU A 54 5.79 -4.20 10.54
N GLY A 55 6.22 -2.95 10.71
CA GLY A 55 7.31 -2.42 9.91
C GLY A 55 7.46 -0.91 10.03
N ARG A 56 7.89 -0.28 8.94
CA ARG A 56 8.03 1.16 8.81
C ARG A 56 7.45 1.66 7.50
N LYS A 57 6.73 2.77 7.56
CA LYS A 57 6.23 3.51 6.41
C LYS A 57 7.04 4.79 6.23
N SER A 58 7.49 5.07 5.00
CA SER A 58 8.08 6.35 4.66
C SER A 58 6.98 7.38 4.42
N ARG A 59 7.31 8.64 4.74
CA ARG A 59 6.52 9.81 4.42
C ARG A 59 7.47 10.88 3.89
N TYR A 60 7.33 11.23 2.63
CA TYR A 60 8.09 12.35 2.06
C TYR A 60 7.37 13.66 2.31
N LEU A 61 8.11 14.75 2.55
CA LEU A 61 7.51 16.08 2.70
C LEU A 61 6.90 16.61 1.40
N PHE A 62 7.47 16.20 0.26
CA PHE A 62 7.17 16.79 -1.04
C PHE A 62 7.00 15.76 -2.18
N GLN A 63 7.37 14.49 -1.97
CA GLN A 63 7.12 13.41 -2.92
C GLN A 63 5.83 12.65 -2.53
N LYS A 64 5.14 12.10 -3.52
CA LYS A 64 3.90 11.31 -3.31
C LYS A 64 4.13 9.81 -3.17
N GLU A 65 5.36 9.36 -3.35
CA GLU A 65 5.72 7.95 -3.40
C GLU A 65 6.18 7.47 -2.03
N ASP A 66 5.22 7.16 -1.17
CA ASP A 66 5.50 6.52 0.10
C ASP A 66 5.93 5.05 -0.12
N ARG A 67 6.57 4.47 0.88
CA ARG A 67 7.04 3.08 0.87
C ARG A 67 6.71 2.45 2.20
N PHE A 68 6.44 1.15 2.19
CA PHE A 68 6.36 0.32 3.38
C PHE A 68 7.46 -0.73 3.32
N GLU A 69 8.13 -0.94 4.44
CA GLU A 69 9.13 -1.99 4.63
C GLU A 69 8.78 -2.71 5.93
N GLY A 70 8.45 -3.99 5.86
CA GLY A 70 8.04 -4.74 7.04
C GLY A 70 7.50 -6.12 6.73
N GLU A 71 6.81 -6.69 7.71
CA GLU A 71 6.19 -8.00 7.67
C GLU A 71 4.66 -7.89 7.71
N LEU A 72 4.02 -8.79 6.97
CA LEU A 72 2.58 -9.00 6.92
C LEU A 72 2.31 -10.44 7.33
N GLU A 73 1.48 -10.64 8.36
CA GLU A 73 1.12 -11.97 8.86
C GLU A 73 -0.39 -12.18 8.78
N ILE A 74 -0.79 -13.33 8.24
CA ILE A 74 -2.18 -13.81 8.17
C ILE A 74 -2.25 -15.14 8.93
N PRO A 75 -2.47 -15.10 10.27
CA PRO A 75 -2.34 -16.29 11.13
C PRO A 75 -3.30 -17.42 10.75
N ALA A 76 -4.51 -17.09 10.27
CA ALA A 76 -5.49 -18.09 9.87
C ALA A 76 -5.00 -19.02 8.75
N LEU A 77 -4.00 -18.59 7.98
CA LEU A 77 -3.42 -19.32 6.86
C LEU A 77 -1.97 -19.74 7.14
N GLY A 78 -1.42 -19.38 8.30
CA GLY A 78 0.00 -19.61 8.61
C GLY A 78 0.94 -18.90 7.65
N ILE A 79 0.51 -17.77 7.09
CA ILE A 79 1.27 -16.99 6.11
C ILE A 79 1.96 -15.84 6.83
N THR A 80 3.27 -15.75 6.69
CA THR A 80 4.08 -14.58 7.09
C THR A 80 4.89 -14.16 5.87
N MET A 81 4.91 -12.85 5.59
CA MET A 81 5.47 -12.30 4.36
C MET A 81 6.30 -11.06 4.66
N GLU A 82 7.57 -11.08 4.27
CA GLU A 82 8.39 -9.88 4.21
C GLU A 82 8.03 -9.07 2.96
N SER A 83 7.80 -7.77 3.14
CA SER A 83 7.33 -6.88 2.10
C SER A 83 8.11 -5.57 2.12
N GLU A 84 8.94 -5.38 1.10
CA GLU A 84 9.35 -4.03 0.67
C GLU A 84 8.43 -3.60 -0.46
N SER A 85 7.66 -2.54 -0.19
CA SER A 85 6.48 -2.19 -0.94
C SER A 85 6.47 -0.72 -1.27
N ARG A 86 6.35 -0.41 -2.55
CA ARG A 86 6.12 0.97 -2.96
C ARG A 86 4.61 1.23 -2.96
N ILE A 87 4.21 2.31 -2.31
CA ILE A 87 2.83 2.74 -2.15
C ILE A 87 2.59 3.84 -3.18
N TYR A 88 1.91 3.50 -4.27
CA TYR A 88 1.59 4.44 -5.34
C TYR A 88 0.11 4.70 -5.39
N SER A 89 -0.29 5.97 -5.54
CA SER A 89 -1.67 6.28 -5.94
C SER A 89 -1.96 5.57 -7.26
N SER A 90 -2.95 4.69 -7.24
CA SER A 90 -3.35 3.88 -8.38
C SER A 90 -3.82 4.79 -9.51
N VAL A 91 -3.43 4.45 -10.73
CA VAL A 91 -3.93 5.11 -11.96
C VAL A 91 -5.45 4.91 -12.09
N PHE A 92 -5.99 3.87 -11.46
CA PHE A 92 -7.40 3.50 -11.54
C PHE A 92 -8.28 4.23 -10.53
N HIS A 93 -7.73 4.64 -9.37
CA HIS A 93 -8.48 5.38 -8.37
C HIS A 93 -7.55 6.12 -7.39
N LYS A 94 -7.84 7.40 -7.13
CA LYS A 94 -6.99 8.30 -6.32
C LYS A 94 -6.72 7.81 -4.89
N ASN A 95 -7.63 7.02 -4.32
CA ASN A 95 -7.53 6.48 -2.96
C ASN A 95 -7.08 5.02 -2.93
N ILE A 96 -6.99 4.34 -4.08
CA ILE A 96 -6.43 3.00 -4.11
C ILE A 96 -4.93 3.17 -4.21
N TYR A 97 -4.20 2.52 -3.32
CA TYR A 97 -2.76 2.41 -3.40
C TYR A 97 -2.39 0.99 -3.79
N THR A 98 -1.70 0.85 -4.91
CA THR A 98 -1.19 -0.46 -5.31
C THR A 98 0.14 -0.69 -4.61
N VAL A 99 0.27 -1.86 -3.99
CA VAL A 99 1.54 -2.31 -3.42
C VAL A 99 2.15 -3.37 -4.33
N GLN A 100 3.37 -3.09 -4.78
CA GLN A 100 4.22 -4.07 -5.44
C GLN A 100 5.32 -4.48 -4.46
N SER A 101 5.31 -5.74 -4.02
CA SER A 101 6.38 -6.30 -3.19
C SER A 101 7.49 -6.89 -4.05
N THR A 102 8.74 -6.61 -3.69
CA THR A 102 9.94 -7.07 -4.41
C THR A 102 10.54 -8.38 -3.87
N SER A 103 10.02 -8.91 -2.75
CA SER A 103 10.59 -10.05 -2.01
C SER A 103 9.63 -11.24 -1.89
N PHE A 104 8.83 -11.50 -2.93
CA PHE A 104 7.98 -12.70 -2.98
C PHE A 104 8.82 -13.96 -3.20
N ASN A 105 8.79 -14.87 -2.23
CA ASN A 105 9.39 -16.20 -2.32
C ASN A 105 8.83 -16.95 -3.55
N PRO A 106 9.65 -17.42 -4.51
CA PRO A 106 9.18 -18.06 -5.73
C PRO A 106 8.41 -19.38 -5.52
N GLU A 107 8.51 -20.02 -4.35
CA GLU A 107 7.68 -21.19 -4.00
C GLU A 107 6.25 -20.81 -3.62
N MET A 108 6.03 -19.59 -3.15
CA MET A 108 4.71 -18.97 -3.11
C MET A 108 4.45 -18.34 -4.47
N ARG A 109 3.71 -19.05 -5.34
CA ARG A 109 3.34 -18.59 -6.68
C ARG A 109 3.12 -17.07 -6.70
N THR A 110 3.81 -16.44 -7.63
CA THR A 110 4.18 -15.02 -7.84
C THR A 110 3.01 -14.02 -8.01
N GLU A 111 1.86 -14.25 -7.38
CA GLU A 111 0.58 -13.95 -8.02
C GLU A 111 -0.45 -13.34 -7.07
N TRP A 112 -0.03 -12.42 -6.19
CA TRP A 112 -0.92 -11.80 -5.20
C TRP A 112 -0.85 -10.28 -5.30
N ILE A 113 -2.00 -9.64 -5.49
CA ILE A 113 -2.14 -8.19 -5.52
C ILE A 113 -2.53 -7.76 -4.10
N PHE A 114 -1.63 -7.01 -3.45
CA PHE A 114 -1.97 -6.28 -2.23
C PHE A 114 -2.49 -4.90 -2.64
N VAL A 115 -3.79 -4.71 -2.42
CA VAL A 115 -4.47 -3.43 -2.61
C VAL A 115 -4.58 -2.79 -1.24
N LEU A 116 -3.83 -1.71 -1.02
CA LEU A 116 -4.07 -0.81 0.11
C LEU A 116 -5.13 0.19 -0.34
N ALA A 117 -6.17 0.38 0.45
CA ALA A 117 -7.27 1.30 0.13
C ALA A 117 -7.20 2.60 0.95
N ASP A 118 -6.32 2.69 1.95
CA ASP A 118 -6.10 3.90 2.74
C ASP A 118 -4.62 4.16 3.07
N GLU A 119 -4.32 5.41 3.46
CA GLU A 119 -2.97 5.78 3.91
C GLU A 119 -2.64 5.24 5.31
N THR A 120 -3.67 4.81 6.06
CA THR A 120 -3.60 4.27 7.41
C THR A 120 -3.31 2.76 7.46
N MET A 121 -3.40 2.07 6.33
CA MET A 121 -3.26 0.62 6.18
C MET A 121 -4.32 -0.20 6.90
N GLU A 122 -5.45 0.41 7.26
CA GLU A 122 -6.59 -0.25 7.92
C GLU A 122 -7.59 -0.80 6.90
N GLU A 123 -7.55 -0.28 5.68
CA GLU A 123 -8.35 -0.75 4.56
C GLU A 123 -7.45 -1.46 3.55
N PHE A 124 -7.62 -2.77 3.41
CA PHE A 124 -6.79 -3.54 2.49
C PHE A 124 -7.51 -4.76 1.90
N SER A 125 -6.94 -5.28 0.81
CA SER A 125 -7.32 -6.53 0.20
C SER A 125 -6.09 -7.26 -0.33
N PHE A 126 -5.96 -8.54 0.03
CA PHE A 126 -5.05 -9.47 -0.62
C PHE A 126 -5.85 -10.35 -1.57
N VAL A 127 -5.55 -10.24 -2.86
CA VAL A 127 -6.24 -11.02 -3.89
C VAL A 127 -5.21 -11.86 -4.64
N GLY A 128 -5.40 -13.18 -4.67
CA GLY A 128 -4.62 -14.10 -5.51
C GLY A 128 -5.03 -13.99 -6.99
N GLN A 129 -4.18 -14.39 -7.95
CA GLN A 129 -4.53 -14.40 -9.38
C GLN A 129 -5.73 -15.29 -9.72
N ASP A 130 -5.98 -16.32 -8.94
CA ASP A 130 -7.16 -17.18 -9.04
C ASP A 130 -8.44 -16.47 -8.61
N GLY A 131 -8.31 -15.24 -8.09
CA GLY A 131 -9.39 -14.43 -7.60
C GLY A 131 -9.81 -14.68 -6.17
N THR A 132 -9.06 -15.52 -5.47
CA THR A 132 -9.32 -15.78 -4.07
C THR A 132 -8.93 -14.55 -3.27
N PHE A 133 -9.92 -13.94 -2.62
CA PHE A 133 -9.73 -12.91 -1.61
C PHE A 133 -9.27 -13.55 -0.31
N VAL A 134 -8.00 -13.37 0.00
CA VAL A 134 -7.36 -14.17 1.04
C VAL A 134 -7.40 -13.50 2.40
N ALA A 135 -7.30 -12.18 2.41
CA ALA A 135 -7.59 -11.39 3.58
C ALA A 135 -8.02 -10.00 3.10
N SER A 136 -9.19 -9.56 3.53
CA SER A 136 -9.67 -8.21 3.27
C SER A 136 -10.42 -7.72 4.49
N SER A 137 -10.31 -6.42 4.79
CA SER A 137 -11.31 -5.79 5.64
C SER A 137 -12.68 -5.91 4.94
N LYS A 138 -13.75 -6.07 5.73
CA LYS A 138 -15.08 -6.37 5.18
C LYS A 138 -15.56 -5.27 4.24
N GLU A 139 -15.32 -4.03 4.65
CA GLU A 139 -15.69 -2.82 3.93
C GLU A 139 -15.01 -2.77 2.54
N ILE A 140 -13.74 -3.17 2.47
CA ILE A 140 -13.01 -3.23 1.20
C ILE A 140 -13.44 -4.41 0.35
N TYR A 141 -13.71 -5.57 0.94
CA TYR A 141 -14.26 -6.68 0.18
C TYR A 141 -15.60 -6.32 -0.47
N ASP A 142 -16.53 -5.76 0.31
CA ASP A 142 -17.86 -5.39 -0.17
C ASP A 142 -17.80 -4.32 -1.27
N ALA A 143 -16.88 -3.35 -1.14
CA ALA A 143 -16.68 -2.32 -2.15
C ALA A 143 -15.96 -2.84 -3.39
N PHE A 144 -14.90 -3.63 -3.24
CA PHE A 144 -13.96 -3.99 -4.32
C PHE A 144 -14.35 -5.26 -5.07
N SER A 145 -14.85 -6.29 -4.38
CA SER A 145 -15.16 -7.60 -5.00
C SER A 145 -16.12 -7.54 -6.19
N PRO A 146 -17.14 -6.65 -6.28
CA PRO A 146 -18.01 -6.55 -7.45
C PRO A 146 -17.30 -6.05 -8.72
N HIS A 147 -16.11 -5.48 -8.57
CA HIS A 147 -15.32 -4.87 -9.64
C HIS A 147 -14.17 -5.77 -10.12
N VAL A 148 -14.01 -6.95 -9.50
CA VAL A 148 -12.97 -7.92 -9.87
C VAL A 148 -13.61 -9.04 -10.68
N ASN A 149 -13.19 -9.16 -11.94
CA ASN A 149 -13.65 -10.20 -12.84
C ASN A 149 -12.55 -11.23 -13.09
N PHE A 150 -12.88 -12.50 -12.91
CA PHE A 150 -11.95 -13.62 -13.12
C PHE A 150 -12.21 -14.27 -14.48
N HIS A 151 -11.23 -14.19 -15.37
CA HIS A 151 -11.23 -14.89 -16.65
C HIS A 151 -10.18 -16.00 -16.57
N GLY A 152 -10.37 -17.11 -17.30
CA GLY A 152 -9.53 -18.32 -17.22
C GLY A 152 -8.03 -18.18 -17.56
N GLY A 153 -7.49 -16.95 -17.62
CA GLY A 153 -6.07 -16.64 -17.70
C GLY A 153 -5.63 -15.41 -16.90
N GLY A 154 -6.46 -14.87 -15.99
CA GLY A 154 -6.07 -13.77 -15.12
C GLY A 154 -7.21 -12.96 -14.50
N MET A 155 -6.82 -11.99 -13.67
CA MET A 155 -7.70 -11.03 -13.01
C MET A 155 -7.87 -9.77 -13.86
N GLY A 156 -9.12 -9.35 -14.07
CA GLY A 156 -9.48 -8.07 -14.68
C GLY A 156 -10.20 -7.18 -13.67
N PHE A 157 -10.06 -5.87 -13.82
CA PHE A 157 -10.76 -4.88 -13.01
C PHE A 157 -11.69 -4.04 -13.88
N GLU A 158 -12.93 -3.85 -13.44
CA GLU A 158 -13.93 -3.08 -14.17
C GLU A 158 -14.60 -2.03 -13.30
N ASN A 159 -14.82 -0.84 -13.85
CA ASN A 159 -15.53 0.25 -13.18
C ASN A 159 -14.91 0.71 -11.85
N LEU A 160 -13.58 0.58 -11.67
CA LEU A 160 -12.87 0.98 -10.45
C LEU A 160 -13.04 2.48 -10.15
N GLU A 161 -13.34 3.31 -11.15
CA GLU A 161 -13.63 4.73 -10.98
C GLU A 161 -14.89 5.02 -10.16
N LYS A 162 -15.74 4.00 -9.94
CA LYS A 162 -16.98 4.10 -9.15
C LYS A 162 -16.82 3.70 -7.69
N LEU A 163 -15.63 3.26 -7.28
CA LEU A 163 -15.36 2.86 -5.91
C LEU A 163 -15.43 4.06 -4.96
N THR A 164 -16.31 3.97 -3.96
CA THR A 164 -16.33 4.90 -2.84
C THR A 164 -15.74 4.22 -1.62
N PHE A 165 -14.55 4.65 -1.24
CA PHE A 165 -13.93 4.29 0.04
C PHE A 165 -14.57 5.09 1.17
N PHE A 166 -14.78 4.43 2.31
CA PHE A 166 -15.28 5.10 3.50
C PHE A 166 -14.13 5.91 4.13
N LYS A 167 -14.47 6.96 4.87
CA LYS A 167 -13.52 7.92 5.44
C LYS A 167 -13.36 7.69 6.93
#